data_AF-A0A2I0MUA5-F1
#
_entry.id   AF-A0A2I0MUA5-F1
#
_cell.length_a   1.000
_cell.length_b   1.000
_cell.length_c   1.000
_cell.angle_alpha   90.00
_cell.angle_beta   90.00
_cell.angle_gamma   90.00
#
_symmetry.space_group_name_H-M   'P 1'
#
loop_
_entity.id
_entity.type
_entity.pdbx_description
1 polymer ?
#
loop_
_entity_poly.entity_id
_entity_poly.type
_entity_poly.pdbx_seq_one_letter_code
_entity_poly.pdbx_strand_id
1 'polypeptide(L)'
;MLRPLEDLMAEQDCQYLFELDGNQQPDDLFASVVVRLQSLGVQNGAPITRLQSQEEEMLETLENDELLRVLSSYKLIAPRYRWRRSRWGRACPVALKEGDIVMGSPDLAVSFLGKMYVLSSPEALKTFMLNPRPYLLPPMPLPPCKVLVFGPPLSGRTTICNLIAHKYKGKVLDMDELIQPHMEESRKENIEQVRRVMVEKAITAVKERLELEKQSGESEDLQEHSSVKEADDSEETPKTSEERSLEEESTIESAIIEKRMSEVTADHPEVQAMVEEAVKNASVSKVTVSPEIYAEVLERAIAELMKTNRDRFPGAPEKGGWVVDNYPLSADHWSALSEKGLLPDTVVCLKNTEKDEFEDNNEQLPPETEQTLQKKPGDSADYKEESNPT
;
A
#
# COMPACT_ATOMS: atom_id res chain seq x y z
N MET A 1 -38.50 -52.10 22.40
CA MET A 1 -37.46 -51.77 21.42
C MET A 1 -36.83 -53.07 20.94
N LEU A 2 -35.71 -53.07 20.21
CA LEU A 2 -34.98 -54.31 19.91
C LEU A 2 -34.42 -54.85 21.24
N ARG A 3 -34.90 -56.01 21.72
CA ARG A 3 -34.44 -56.62 23.00
C ARG A 3 -32.91 -56.59 23.22
N PRO A 4 -32.07 -56.84 22.19
CA PRO A 4 -30.62 -56.74 22.33
C PRO A 4 -30.10 -55.34 22.73
N LEU A 5 -30.80 -54.27 22.37
CA LEU A 5 -30.44 -52.91 22.76
C LEU A 5 -30.82 -52.62 24.22
N GLU A 6 -31.95 -53.17 24.69
CA GLU A 6 -32.38 -53.04 26.08
C GLU A 6 -31.42 -53.78 27.02
N ASP A 7 -30.95 -54.97 26.62
CA ASP A 7 -29.92 -55.71 27.35
C ASP A 7 -28.59 -54.91 27.40
N LEU A 8 -28.19 -54.29 26.27
CA LEU A 8 -26.98 -53.47 26.20
C LEU A 8 -27.08 -52.15 26.99
N MET A 9 -28.28 -51.57 27.09
CA MET A 9 -28.56 -50.41 27.95
C MET A 9 -28.51 -50.78 29.44
N ALA A 10 -28.99 -51.98 29.80
CA ALA A 10 -28.95 -52.46 31.19
C ALA A 10 -27.53 -52.81 31.66
N GLU A 11 -26.63 -53.17 30.74
CA GLU A 11 -25.21 -53.42 31.03
C GLU A 11 -24.36 -52.14 31.09
N GLN A 12 -24.82 -51.02 30.53
CA GLN A 12 -24.12 -49.74 30.56
C GLN A 12 -24.22 -49.09 31.95
N ASP A 13 -23.21 -48.28 32.29
CA ASP A 13 -23.24 -47.47 33.51
C ASP A 13 -24.38 -46.44 33.41
N CYS A 14 -25.30 -46.49 34.38
CA CYS A 14 -26.48 -45.64 34.45
C CYS A 14 -26.14 -44.14 34.54
N GLN A 15 -24.90 -43.80 34.86
CA GLN A 15 -24.38 -42.42 34.81
C GLN A 15 -24.30 -41.88 33.38
N TYR A 16 -24.02 -42.71 32.38
CA TYR A 16 -23.87 -42.29 30.98
C TYR A 16 -25.09 -42.60 30.10
N LEU A 17 -26.15 -43.18 30.68
CA LEU A 17 -27.40 -43.50 29.99
C LEU A 17 -28.49 -42.45 30.28
N PHE A 18 -29.00 -41.78 29.24
CA PHE A 18 -30.11 -40.82 29.34
C PHE A 18 -31.36 -41.38 28.67
N GLU A 19 -32.30 -41.84 29.48
CA GLU A 19 -33.63 -42.24 29.00
C GLU A 19 -34.54 -41.01 28.95
N LEU A 20 -35.05 -40.72 27.75
CA LEU A 20 -35.93 -39.57 27.48
C LEU A 20 -37.21 -40.07 26.80
N ASP A 21 -38.35 -39.58 27.27
CA ASP A 21 -39.65 -39.90 26.67
C ASP A 21 -39.99 -38.87 25.58
N GLY A 22 -39.89 -39.29 24.32
CA GLY A 22 -40.17 -38.44 23.16
C GLY A 22 -41.60 -37.90 23.07
N ASN A 23 -42.52 -38.32 23.94
CA ASN A 23 -43.88 -37.77 24.02
C ASN A 23 -43.99 -36.53 24.92
N GLN A 24 -42.94 -36.18 25.67
CA GLN A 24 -42.91 -34.99 26.53
C GLN A 24 -42.65 -33.71 25.73
N GLN A 25 -42.93 -32.55 26.33
CA GLN A 25 -42.59 -31.27 25.71
C GLN A 25 -41.07 -31.12 25.57
N PRO A 26 -40.57 -30.43 24.51
CA PRO A 26 -39.14 -30.22 24.31
C PRO A 26 -38.44 -29.57 25.49
N ASP A 27 -39.13 -28.65 26.18
CA ASP A 27 -38.60 -27.95 27.35
C ASP A 27 -38.40 -28.89 28.55
N ASP A 28 -39.32 -29.84 28.76
CA ASP A 28 -39.25 -30.85 29.82
C ASP A 28 -38.13 -31.86 29.54
N LEU A 29 -38.01 -32.29 28.28
CA LEU A 29 -36.91 -33.14 27.82
C LEU A 29 -35.56 -32.46 28.03
N PHE A 30 -35.46 -31.17 27.66
CA PHE A 30 -34.25 -30.38 27.85
C PHE A 30 -33.91 -30.21 29.34
N ALA A 31 -34.91 -29.92 30.18
CA ALA A 31 -34.72 -29.81 31.63
C ALA A 31 -34.22 -31.13 32.24
N SER A 32 -34.80 -32.27 31.84
CA SER A 32 -34.38 -33.60 32.29
C SER A 32 -32.91 -33.89 31.95
N VAL A 33 -32.50 -33.57 30.71
CA VAL A 33 -31.10 -33.70 30.27
C VAL A 33 -30.17 -32.78 31.06
N VAL A 34 -30.55 -31.51 31.27
CA VAL A 34 -29.73 -30.54 32.00
C VAL A 34 -29.50 -30.97 33.45
N VAL A 35 -30.54 -31.41 34.15
CA VAL A 35 -30.42 -31.90 35.55
C VAL A 35 -29.46 -33.07 35.62
N ARG A 36 -29.54 -34.00 34.67
CA ARG A 36 -28.66 -35.17 34.65
C ARG A 36 -27.21 -34.80 34.32
N LEU A 37 -26.99 -33.91 33.35
CA LEU A 37 -25.66 -33.38 33.04
C LEU A 37 -25.02 -32.63 34.22
N GLN A 38 -25.81 -31.86 34.98
CA GLN A 38 -25.33 -31.21 36.20
C GLN A 38 -24.90 -32.21 37.27
N SER A 39 -25.60 -33.35 37.38
CA SER A 39 -25.24 -34.42 38.33
C SER A 39 -23.93 -35.14 38.00
N LEU A 40 -23.50 -35.12 36.73
CA LEU A 40 -22.24 -35.72 36.28
C LEU A 40 -21.00 -34.90 36.62
N GLY A 41 -21.15 -33.80 37.38
CA GLY A 41 -20.04 -32.94 37.75
C GLY A 41 -19.40 -32.24 36.54
N VAL A 42 -20.14 -32.10 35.44
CA VAL A 42 -19.69 -31.33 34.28
C VAL A 42 -19.41 -29.91 34.76
N GLN A 43 -18.15 -29.50 34.71
CA GLN A 43 -17.78 -28.16 35.11
C GLN A 43 -18.40 -27.16 34.12
N ASN A 44 -19.24 -26.27 34.64
CA ASN A 44 -19.72 -25.13 33.87
C ASN A 44 -18.51 -24.36 33.32
N GLY A 45 -18.61 -23.91 32.06
CA GLY A 45 -17.58 -23.07 31.47
C GLY A 45 -17.33 -21.84 32.34
N ALA A 46 -16.07 -21.41 32.45
CA ALA A 46 -15.74 -20.20 33.18
C ALA A 46 -16.54 -19.02 32.61
N PRO A 47 -17.33 -18.30 33.44
CA PRO A 47 -18.16 -17.22 32.95
C PRO A 47 -17.26 -16.08 32.47
N ILE A 48 -17.66 -15.46 31.36
CA ILE A 48 -17.01 -14.27 30.83
C ILE A 48 -17.64 -13.06 31.53
N THR A 49 -16.83 -12.24 32.20
CA THR A 49 -17.30 -11.07 32.94
C THR A 49 -16.93 -9.80 32.19
N ARG A 50 -17.92 -8.94 31.90
CA ARG A 50 -17.66 -7.63 31.28
C ARG A 50 -17.08 -6.65 32.29
N LEU A 51 -15.93 -6.05 31.99
CA LEU A 51 -15.21 -5.12 32.86
C LEU A 51 -15.61 -3.66 32.56
N GLN A 52 -16.91 -3.36 32.68
CA GLN A 52 -17.47 -2.02 32.44
C GLN A 52 -17.61 -1.25 33.76
N SER A 53 -17.34 0.06 33.72
CA SER A 53 -17.63 1.05 34.76
C SER A 53 -18.56 2.15 34.20
N GLN A 54 -19.15 2.97 35.06
CA GLN A 54 -20.00 4.12 34.65
C GLN A 54 -19.18 5.35 34.23
N GLU A 55 -17.85 5.31 34.41
CA GLU A 55 -16.92 6.42 34.13
C GLU A 55 -16.23 6.16 32.78
N GLU A 56 -17.02 6.19 31.71
CA GLU A 56 -16.66 5.73 30.37
C GLU A 56 -15.70 6.70 29.66
N GLU A 57 -15.92 8.02 29.79
CA GLU A 57 -15.21 9.05 29.01
C GLU A 57 -13.73 9.25 29.39
N MET A 58 -13.32 8.88 30.61
CA MET A 58 -11.91 9.05 31.04
C MET A 58 -10.98 7.95 30.55
N LEU A 59 -11.52 6.80 30.10
CA LEU A 59 -10.71 5.60 29.82
C LEU A 59 -10.13 5.57 28.41
N GLU A 60 -10.70 6.33 27.48
CA GLU A 60 -10.27 6.34 26.08
C GLU A 60 -8.95 7.07 25.85
N THR A 61 -8.67 8.10 26.66
CA THR A 61 -7.47 8.94 26.57
C THR A 61 -6.26 8.33 27.28
N LEU A 62 -6.46 7.25 28.03
CA LEU A 62 -5.43 6.63 28.85
C LEU A 62 -4.47 5.77 28.02
N GLU A 63 -3.19 5.79 28.38
CA GLU A 63 -2.20 4.91 27.78
C GLU A 63 -2.52 3.44 28.08
N ASN A 64 -2.12 2.54 27.17
CA ASN A 64 -2.46 1.11 27.25
C ASN A 64 -2.15 0.47 28.61
N ASP A 65 -1.02 0.86 29.21
CA ASP A 65 -0.53 0.27 30.44
C ASP A 65 -1.31 0.73 31.67
N GLU A 66 -1.71 1.99 31.66
CA GLU A 66 -2.55 2.60 32.69
C GLU A 66 -3.99 2.11 32.57
N LEU A 67 -4.53 2.05 31.36
CA LEU A 67 -5.85 1.48 31.08
C LEU A 67 -5.97 0.06 31.64
N LEU A 68 -5.00 -0.80 31.34
CA LEU A 68 -5.00 -2.18 31.84
C LEU A 68 -4.85 -2.25 33.36
N ARG A 69 -4.19 -1.28 34.01
CA ARG A 69 -4.14 -1.21 35.48
C ARG A 69 -5.51 -0.89 36.05
N VAL A 70 -6.22 0.09 35.48
CA VAL A 70 -7.58 0.45 35.89
C VAL A 70 -8.54 -0.74 35.72
N LEU A 71 -8.58 -1.35 34.54
CA LEU A 71 -9.42 -2.52 34.25
C LEU A 71 -9.15 -3.70 35.18
N SER A 72 -7.91 -3.86 35.69
CA SER A 72 -7.56 -4.95 36.60
C SER A 72 -8.30 -4.91 37.94
N SER A 73 -8.79 -3.73 38.32
CA SER A 73 -9.53 -3.47 39.55
C SER A 73 -11.05 -3.62 39.40
N TYR A 74 -11.56 -3.78 38.18
CA TYR A 74 -12.99 -3.85 37.93
C TYR A 74 -13.58 -5.24 38.20
N LYS A 75 -14.79 -5.28 38.75
CA LYS A 75 -15.57 -6.49 39.06
C LYS A 75 -14.72 -7.63 39.63
N LEU A 76 -14.03 -7.33 40.73
CA LEU A 76 -13.15 -8.29 41.40
C LEU A 76 -13.94 -9.50 41.91
N ILE A 77 -13.41 -10.70 41.68
CA ILE A 77 -13.97 -11.95 42.24
C ILE A 77 -13.75 -11.99 43.76
N ALA A 78 -12.63 -11.43 44.24
CA ALA A 78 -12.29 -11.37 45.66
C ALA A 78 -11.50 -10.08 45.98
N PRO A 79 -11.46 -9.62 47.25
CA PRO A 79 -10.88 -8.31 47.60
C PRO A 79 -9.41 -8.09 47.21
N ARG A 80 -8.63 -9.15 47.08
CA ARG A 80 -7.21 -9.11 46.66
C ARG A 80 -6.97 -9.66 45.26
N TYR A 81 -8.03 -10.09 44.58
CA TYR A 81 -7.93 -10.59 43.23
C TYR A 81 -7.70 -9.41 42.28
N ARG A 82 -6.79 -9.57 41.33
CA ARG A 82 -6.57 -8.61 40.24
C ARG A 82 -6.50 -9.39 38.94
N TRP A 83 -7.16 -8.88 37.92
CA TRP A 83 -7.08 -9.51 36.61
C TRP A 83 -5.68 -9.36 36.02
N ARG A 84 -5.20 -10.42 35.36
CA ARG A 84 -3.88 -10.40 34.71
C ARG A 84 -3.98 -9.85 33.29
N ARG A 85 -2.91 -9.22 32.83
CA ARG A 85 -2.79 -8.80 31.42
C ARG A 85 -2.73 -10.04 30.51
N SER A 86 -3.46 -10.01 29.41
CA SER A 86 -3.38 -11.06 28.39
C SER A 86 -2.16 -10.84 27.48
N ARG A 87 -1.84 -11.84 26.65
CA ARG A 87 -0.75 -11.72 25.64
C ARG A 87 -1.10 -10.76 24.50
N TRP A 88 -2.39 -10.47 24.34
CA TRP A 88 -2.91 -9.59 23.31
C TRP A 88 -2.88 -8.11 23.71
N GLY A 89 -2.67 -7.81 25.01
CA GLY A 89 -2.70 -6.42 25.48
C GLY A 89 -4.04 -5.77 25.21
N ARG A 90 -4.03 -4.66 24.46
CA ARG A 90 -5.25 -3.96 23.99
C ARG A 90 -5.73 -4.45 22.61
N ALA A 91 -4.96 -5.27 21.91
CA ALA A 91 -5.35 -5.76 20.60
C ALA A 91 -6.52 -6.76 20.71
N CYS A 92 -7.49 -6.63 19.81
CA CYS A 92 -8.67 -7.48 19.78
C CYS A 92 -8.30 -8.90 19.30
N PRO A 93 -8.53 -9.96 20.12
CA PRO A 93 -8.18 -11.33 19.73
C PRO A 93 -9.03 -11.84 18.56
N VAL A 94 -10.25 -11.32 18.38
CA VAL A 94 -11.15 -11.68 17.27
C VAL A 94 -10.66 -11.06 15.95
N ALA A 95 -10.36 -9.76 15.95
CA ALA A 95 -9.81 -9.09 14.77
C ALA A 95 -8.47 -9.71 14.33
N LEU A 96 -7.63 -10.09 15.30
CA LEU A 96 -6.37 -10.79 15.01
C LEU A 96 -6.58 -12.15 14.36
N LYS A 97 -7.67 -12.85 14.68
CA LYS A 97 -8.03 -14.12 14.02
C LYS A 97 -8.49 -13.92 12.58
N GLU A 98 -9.13 -12.78 12.31
CA GLU A 98 -9.52 -12.37 10.95
C GLU A 98 -8.32 -11.88 10.14
N GLY A 99 -7.21 -11.51 10.80
CA GLY A 99 -5.97 -11.06 10.17
C GLY A 99 -5.77 -9.54 10.19
N ASP A 100 -6.35 -8.84 11.18
CA ASP A 100 -6.13 -7.41 11.41
C ASP A 100 -5.71 -7.09 12.85
N ILE A 101 -4.87 -6.07 13.01
CA ILE A 101 -4.50 -5.53 14.31
C ILE A 101 -5.39 -4.32 14.61
N VAL A 102 -6.50 -4.57 15.29
CA VAL A 102 -7.39 -3.49 15.75
C VAL A 102 -7.32 -3.38 17.26
N MET A 103 -7.05 -2.17 17.76
CA MET A 103 -7.07 -1.89 19.19
C MET A 103 -8.52 -1.87 19.69
N GLY A 104 -8.76 -2.57 20.79
CA GLY A 104 -10.07 -2.63 21.40
C GLY A 104 -10.44 -1.35 22.17
N SER A 105 -11.74 -1.11 22.30
CA SER A 105 -12.27 -0.05 23.16
C SER A 105 -12.35 -0.54 24.62
N PRO A 106 -12.05 0.33 25.60
CA PRO A 106 -12.09 -0.03 27.01
C PRO A 106 -13.48 -0.52 27.45
N ASP A 107 -14.55 -0.03 26.83
CA ASP A 107 -15.94 -0.37 27.17
C ASP A 107 -16.31 -1.81 26.81
N LEU A 108 -15.63 -2.37 25.82
CA LEU A 108 -15.82 -3.75 25.37
C LEU A 108 -14.82 -4.70 26.03
N ALA A 109 -14.21 -4.29 27.14
CA ALA A 109 -13.32 -5.13 27.91
C ALA A 109 -14.05 -6.28 28.63
N VAL A 110 -13.46 -7.47 28.57
CA VAL A 110 -13.96 -8.68 29.20
C VAL A 110 -12.85 -9.41 29.94
N SER A 111 -13.20 -10.12 31.00
CA SER A 111 -12.32 -11.05 31.66
C SER A 111 -12.74 -12.49 31.42
N PHE A 112 -11.74 -13.33 31.17
CA PHE A 112 -11.91 -14.77 30.98
C PHE A 112 -10.66 -15.52 31.47
N LEU A 113 -10.87 -16.57 32.27
CA LEU A 113 -9.81 -17.39 32.87
C LEU A 113 -8.69 -16.57 33.55
N GLY A 114 -9.09 -15.51 34.25
CA GLY A 114 -8.20 -14.64 35.02
C GLY A 114 -7.37 -13.65 34.20
N LYS A 115 -7.67 -13.48 32.92
CA LYS A 115 -7.03 -12.51 32.02
C LYS A 115 -8.03 -11.51 31.46
N MET A 116 -7.57 -10.30 31.16
CA MET A 116 -8.35 -9.26 30.51
C MET A 116 -8.15 -9.26 29.00
N TYR A 117 -9.23 -9.09 28.26
CA TYR A 117 -9.24 -8.96 26.81
C TYR A 117 -10.04 -7.72 26.45
N VAL A 118 -9.52 -6.94 25.51
CA VAL A 118 -10.18 -5.72 25.02
C VAL A 118 -10.62 -6.00 23.59
N LEU A 119 -11.87 -5.68 23.26
CA LEU A 119 -12.48 -6.02 21.98
C LEU A 119 -12.78 -4.74 21.18
N SER A 120 -12.72 -4.81 19.86
CA SER A 120 -12.88 -3.65 18.99
C SER A 120 -14.33 -3.29 18.69
N SER A 121 -15.21 -4.29 18.57
CA SER A 121 -16.59 -4.09 18.16
C SER A 121 -17.56 -4.90 19.02
N PRO A 122 -18.84 -4.48 19.13
CA PRO A 122 -19.85 -5.26 19.83
C PRO A 122 -20.10 -6.63 19.17
N GLU A 123 -19.80 -6.75 17.87
CA GLU A 123 -19.85 -8.01 17.13
C GLU A 123 -18.73 -8.95 17.59
N ALA A 124 -17.49 -8.45 17.68
CA ALA A 124 -16.36 -9.19 18.24
C ALA A 124 -16.60 -9.61 19.69
N LEU A 125 -17.31 -8.79 20.47
CA LEU A 125 -17.73 -9.15 21.82
C LEU A 125 -18.73 -10.31 21.83
N LYS A 126 -19.74 -10.30 20.96
CA LYS A 126 -20.72 -11.39 20.87
C LYS A 126 -20.03 -12.70 20.48
N THR A 127 -19.16 -12.68 19.46
CA THR A 127 -18.45 -13.89 19.00
C THR A 127 -17.51 -14.43 20.07
N PHE A 128 -16.76 -13.56 20.75
CA PHE A 128 -15.89 -13.95 21.86
C PHE A 128 -16.69 -14.51 23.06
N MET A 129 -17.87 -13.93 23.36
CA MET A 129 -18.73 -14.41 24.43
C MET A 129 -19.35 -15.78 24.14
N LEU A 130 -19.67 -16.08 22.87
CA LEU A 130 -20.19 -17.38 22.45
C LEU A 130 -19.13 -18.48 22.59
N ASN A 131 -17.92 -18.23 22.11
CA ASN A 131 -16.83 -19.19 22.21
C ASN A 131 -15.45 -18.51 22.21
N PRO A 132 -14.80 -18.32 23.36
CA PRO A 132 -13.49 -17.68 23.43
C PRO A 132 -12.34 -18.62 23.05
N ARG A 133 -12.55 -19.95 23.09
CA ARG A 133 -11.48 -20.95 22.90
C ARG A 133 -10.73 -20.85 21.56
N PRO A 134 -11.38 -20.62 20.41
CA PRO A 134 -10.70 -20.53 19.11
C PRO A 134 -9.66 -19.41 19.01
N TYR A 135 -9.82 -18.36 19.82
CA TYR A 135 -8.92 -17.21 19.82
C TYR A 135 -7.77 -17.38 20.82
N LEU A 136 -7.95 -18.20 21.85
CA LEU A 136 -7.04 -18.32 22.98
C LEU A 136 -6.18 -19.60 22.94
N LEU A 137 -6.68 -20.66 22.30
CA LEU A 137 -5.97 -21.93 22.20
C LEU A 137 -5.08 -21.99 20.95
N PRO A 138 -3.97 -22.76 20.99
CA PRO A 138 -3.16 -23.03 19.82
C PRO A 138 -3.95 -23.71 18.68
N PRO A 139 -3.69 -23.37 17.39
CA PRO A 139 -2.80 -22.33 16.91
C PRO A 139 -3.38 -20.93 17.18
N MET A 140 -2.72 -20.17 18.05
CA MET A 140 -3.13 -18.81 18.38
C MET A 140 -3.09 -17.96 17.11
N PRO A 141 -3.99 -16.98 16.95
CA PRO A 141 -3.93 -16.07 15.83
C PRO A 141 -2.56 -15.39 15.82
N LEU A 142 -1.81 -15.57 14.74
CA LEU A 142 -0.58 -14.81 14.51
C LEU A 142 -0.99 -13.38 14.15
N PRO A 143 -0.27 -12.36 14.65
CA PRO A 143 -0.48 -11.01 14.15
C PRO A 143 -0.22 -11.02 12.63
N PRO A 144 -1.10 -10.37 11.84
CA PRO A 144 -0.89 -10.26 10.41
C PRO A 144 0.42 -9.53 10.14
N CYS A 145 1.18 -9.99 9.14
CA CYS A 145 2.33 -9.25 8.65
C CYS A 145 1.86 -8.34 7.52
N LYS A 146 1.65 -7.05 7.78
CA LYS A 146 1.53 -6.02 6.74
C LYS A 146 2.78 -5.16 6.83
N VAL A 147 3.79 -5.52 6.04
CA VAL A 147 5.14 -4.95 6.18
C VAL A 147 5.58 -4.34 4.87
N LEU A 148 6.15 -3.15 4.92
CA LEU A 148 6.83 -2.53 3.79
C LEU A 148 8.32 -2.43 4.13
N VAL A 149 9.17 -2.96 3.26
CA VAL A 149 10.62 -2.97 3.44
C VAL A 149 11.25 -2.05 2.40
N PHE A 150 12.14 -1.16 2.85
CA PHE A 150 12.92 -0.31 1.97
C PHE A 150 14.36 -0.15 2.44
N GLY A 151 15.20 0.34 1.54
CA GLY A 151 16.63 0.53 1.77
C GLY A 151 17.40 0.71 0.46
N PRO A 152 18.72 0.90 0.52
CA PRO A 152 19.56 1.02 -0.67
C PRO A 152 19.63 -0.30 -1.46
N PRO A 153 19.97 -0.25 -2.76
CA PRO A 153 20.19 -1.46 -3.55
C PRO A 153 21.29 -2.33 -2.91
N LEU A 154 21.19 -3.65 -3.06
CA LEU A 154 22.13 -4.65 -2.52
C LEU A 154 22.16 -4.81 -0.98
N SER A 155 21.27 -4.14 -0.23
CA SER A 155 21.17 -4.30 1.24
C SER A 155 20.50 -5.61 1.71
N GLY A 156 20.02 -6.46 0.78
CA GLY A 156 19.31 -7.69 1.12
C GLY A 156 17.83 -7.49 1.48
N ARG A 157 17.18 -6.42 0.99
CA ARG A 157 15.73 -6.17 1.19
C ARG A 157 14.89 -7.40 0.84
N THR A 158 15.10 -7.94 -0.35
CA THR A 158 14.36 -9.11 -0.85
C THR A 158 14.56 -10.36 0.00
N THR A 159 15.76 -10.57 0.56
CA THR A 159 15.98 -11.70 1.48
C THR A 159 15.23 -11.51 2.79
N ILE A 160 15.23 -10.29 3.34
CA ILE A 160 14.45 -9.93 4.53
C ILE A 160 12.95 -10.07 4.27
N CYS A 161 12.44 -9.59 3.12
CA CYS A 161 11.05 -9.74 2.73
C CYS A 161 10.61 -11.20 2.72
N ASN A 162 11.40 -12.07 2.09
CA ASN A 162 11.15 -13.50 2.04
C ASN A 162 11.19 -14.17 3.42
N LEU A 163 12.15 -13.78 4.28
CA LEU A 163 12.26 -14.31 5.64
C LEU A 163 11.07 -13.91 6.52
N ILE A 164 10.61 -12.65 6.41
CA ILE A 164 9.42 -12.16 7.12
C ILE A 164 8.18 -12.92 6.63
N ALA A 165 7.99 -13.01 5.32
CA ALA A 165 6.86 -13.72 4.73
C ALA A 165 6.81 -15.20 5.16
N HIS A 166 7.95 -15.89 5.17
CA HIS A 166 8.02 -17.28 5.62
C HIS A 166 7.68 -17.44 7.12
N LYS A 167 8.21 -16.55 7.97
CA LYS A 167 7.99 -16.61 9.44
C LYS A 167 6.54 -16.33 9.82
N TYR A 168 5.90 -15.37 9.15
CA TYR A 168 4.53 -14.92 9.46
C TYR A 168 3.47 -15.49 8.52
N LYS A 169 3.85 -16.40 7.60
CA LYS A 169 2.98 -16.98 6.57
C LYS A 169 2.31 -15.93 5.67
N GLY A 170 3.03 -14.85 5.36
CA GLY A 170 2.63 -13.81 4.43
C GLY A 170 3.00 -14.12 2.98
N LYS A 171 2.51 -13.30 2.04
CA LYS A 171 2.97 -13.29 0.64
C LYS A 171 3.87 -12.10 0.40
N VAL A 172 4.97 -12.30 -0.34
CA VAL A 172 5.78 -11.18 -0.84
C VAL A 172 5.12 -10.62 -2.11
N LEU A 173 5.01 -9.30 -2.17
CA LEU A 173 4.54 -8.54 -3.31
C LEU A 173 5.69 -7.66 -3.78
N ASP A 174 6.25 -7.95 -4.96
CA ASP A 174 7.28 -7.12 -5.56
C ASP A 174 6.63 -6.03 -6.43
N MET A 175 6.83 -4.76 -6.06
CA MET A 175 6.25 -3.65 -6.80
C MET A 175 6.85 -3.50 -8.20
N ASP A 176 8.13 -3.85 -8.39
CA ASP A 176 8.78 -3.71 -9.68
C ASP A 176 8.18 -4.69 -10.70
N GLU A 177 7.81 -5.90 -10.27
CA GLU A 177 7.12 -6.89 -11.11
C GLU A 177 5.67 -6.49 -11.37
N LEU A 178 4.97 -5.94 -10.36
CA LEU A 178 3.57 -5.57 -10.47
C LEU A 178 3.35 -4.33 -11.35
N ILE A 179 4.30 -3.39 -11.37
CA ILE A 179 4.18 -2.13 -12.13
C ILE A 179 4.65 -2.26 -13.57
N GLN A 180 5.53 -3.21 -13.89
CA GLN A 180 6.04 -3.49 -15.25
C GLN A 180 4.98 -3.43 -16.36
N PRO A 181 3.82 -4.12 -16.26
CA PRO A 181 2.81 -4.08 -17.34
C PRO A 181 2.26 -2.67 -17.57
N HIS A 182 2.02 -1.90 -16.50
CA HIS A 182 1.56 -0.52 -16.62
C HIS A 182 2.65 0.42 -17.14
N MET A 183 3.91 0.20 -16.77
CA MET A 183 5.04 0.95 -17.33
C MET A 183 5.16 0.71 -18.84
N GLU A 184 4.95 -0.52 -19.30
CA GLU A 184 4.97 -0.87 -20.72
C GLU A 184 3.80 -0.26 -21.49
N GLU A 185 2.59 -0.25 -20.91
CA GLU A 185 1.42 0.44 -21.48
C GLU A 185 1.68 1.94 -21.61
N SER A 186 2.07 2.61 -20.53
CA SER A 186 2.41 4.04 -20.56
C SER A 186 3.56 4.36 -21.51
N ARG A 187 4.52 3.44 -21.67
CA ARG A 187 5.61 3.59 -22.65
C ARG A 187 5.10 3.51 -24.09
N LYS A 188 4.19 2.57 -24.40
CA LYS A 188 3.57 2.48 -25.73
C LYS A 188 2.76 3.74 -26.05
N GLU A 189 1.97 4.21 -25.10
CA GLU A 189 1.19 5.44 -25.25
C GLU A 189 2.08 6.67 -25.46
N ASN A 190 3.16 6.79 -24.70
CA ASN A 190 4.12 7.88 -24.86
C ASN A 190 4.83 7.81 -26.23
N ILE A 191 5.25 6.62 -26.67
CA ILE A 191 5.83 6.42 -28.01
C ILE A 191 4.83 6.85 -29.09
N GLU A 192 3.56 6.51 -28.94
CA GLU A 192 2.51 6.86 -29.90
C GLU A 192 2.17 8.36 -29.89
N GLN A 193 2.18 9.00 -28.72
CA GLN A 193 2.04 10.45 -28.60
C GLN A 193 3.23 11.18 -29.22
N VAL A 194 4.46 10.77 -28.89
CA VAL A 194 5.68 11.32 -29.49
C VAL A 194 5.66 11.16 -30.99
N ARG A 195 5.25 9.98 -31.50
CA ARG A 195 5.10 9.74 -32.94
C ARG A 195 4.12 10.72 -33.57
N ARG A 196 2.94 10.93 -32.98
CA ARG A 196 1.93 11.88 -33.49
C ARG A 196 2.47 13.32 -33.51
N VAL A 197 3.01 13.78 -32.39
CA VAL A 197 3.56 15.14 -32.26
C VAL A 197 4.74 15.37 -33.21
N MET A 198 5.59 14.36 -33.41
CA MET A 198 6.76 14.48 -34.29
C MET A 198 6.36 14.44 -35.77
N VAL A 199 5.37 13.64 -36.15
CA VAL A 199 4.84 13.65 -37.53
C VAL A 199 4.31 15.05 -37.87
N GLU A 200 3.53 15.66 -36.98
CA GLU A 200 3.01 17.02 -37.19
C GLU A 200 4.14 18.06 -37.30
N LYS A 201 5.10 18.03 -36.37
CA LYS A 201 6.26 18.94 -36.37
C LYS A 201 7.19 18.76 -37.57
N ALA A 202 7.37 17.53 -38.05
CA ALA A 202 8.21 17.24 -39.21
C ALA A 202 7.52 17.71 -40.51
N ILE A 203 6.20 17.52 -40.64
CA ILE A 203 5.43 18.04 -41.77
C ILE A 203 5.51 19.57 -41.81
N THR A 204 5.42 20.26 -40.68
CA THR A 204 5.56 21.73 -40.64
C THR A 204 6.98 22.17 -40.99
N ALA A 205 8.02 21.53 -40.45
CA ALA A 205 9.41 21.89 -40.73
C ALA A 205 9.79 21.70 -42.21
N VAL A 206 9.32 20.62 -42.85
CA VAL A 206 9.55 20.38 -44.28
C VAL A 206 8.81 21.42 -45.13
N LYS A 207 7.58 21.81 -44.75
CA LYS A 207 6.83 22.87 -45.44
C LYS A 207 7.53 24.23 -45.34
N GLU A 208 7.99 24.61 -44.15
CA GLU A 208 8.73 25.86 -43.95
C GLU A 208 10.04 25.91 -44.75
N ARG A 209 10.78 24.79 -44.82
CA ARG A 209 12.01 24.70 -45.61
C ARG A 209 11.74 24.83 -47.12
N LEU A 210 10.68 24.20 -47.62
CA LEU A 210 10.27 24.31 -49.03
C LEU A 210 9.80 25.74 -49.37
N GLU A 211 9.18 26.45 -48.43
CA GLU A 211 8.80 27.87 -48.61
C GLU A 211 10.02 28.80 -48.64
N LEU A 212 11.05 28.52 -47.84
CA LEU A 212 12.32 29.27 -47.89
C LEU A 212 13.09 29.03 -49.20
N GLU A 213 13.08 27.80 -49.71
CA GLU A 213 13.68 27.47 -51.01
C GLU A 213 12.98 28.20 -52.17
N LYS A 214 11.65 28.41 -52.08
CA LYS A 214 10.92 29.28 -53.04
C LYS A 214 11.38 30.74 -52.99
N GLN A 215 11.61 31.29 -51.80
CA GLN A 215 11.99 32.70 -51.64
C GLN A 215 13.47 32.97 -52.00
N SER A 216 14.36 31.98 -51.86
CA SER A 216 15.77 32.14 -52.27
C SER A 216 15.96 32.05 -53.78
N GLY A 217 15.19 31.21 -54.47
CA GLY A 217 15.24 31.08 -55.93
C GLY A 217 14.88 32.38 -56.67
N GLU A 218 14.00 33.21 -56.10
CA GLU A 218 13.66 34.53 -56.66
C GLU A 218 14.76 35.60 -56.46
N SER A 219 15.81 35.33 -55.69
CA SER A 219 16.86 36.31 -55.35
C SER A 219 18.22 36.07 -56.02
N GLU A 220 18.47 34.87 -56.58
CA GLU A 220 19.71 34.56 -57.30
C GLU A 220 19.71 35.12 -58.75
N ASP A 221 18.55 35.46 -59.31
CA ASP A 221 18.41 36.03 -60.67
C ASP A 221 18.92 37.48 -60.83
N LEU A 222 19.47 38.12 -59.78
CA LEU A 222 19.95 39.51 -59.82
C LEU A 222 21.48 39.69 -59.71
N GLN A 223 22.29 38.61 -59.65
CA GLN A 223 23.75 38.74 -59.51
C GLN A 223 24.61 38.24 -60.69
N GLU A 224 24.03 37.70 -61.76
CA GLU A 224 24.81 37.22 -62.93
C GLU A 224 25.01 38.26 -64.06
N HIS A 225 24.80 39.55 -63.78
CA HIS A 225 25.14 40.65 -64.69
C HIS A 225 26.06 41.71 -64.06
N SER A 226 27.19 41.30 -63.49
CA SER A 226 28.37 42.19 -63.54
C SER A 226 29.66 41.38 -63.44
N SER A 227 30.29 41.11 -64.59
CA SER A 227 31.68 41.53 -64.80
C SER A 227 32.23 41.11 -66.16
N VAL A 228 32.90 42.08 -66.78
CA VAL A 228 33.94 42.00 -67.81
C VAL A 228 33.48 41.75 -69.25
N LYS A 229 33.67 42.77 -70.13
CA LYS A 229 34.72 42.74 -71.17
C LYS A 229 35.01 44.11 -71.80
N GLU A 230 36.31 44.35 -71.98
CA GLU A 230 36.90 45.43 -72.76
C GLU A 230 36.58 45.30 -74.26
N ALA A 231 36.47 46.47 -74.89
CA ALA A 231 36.94 46.85 -76.23
C ALA A 231 36.61 45.97 -77.46
N ASP A 232 35.69 46.53 -78.27
CA ASP A 232 35.92 47.10 -79.61
C ASP A 232 35.23 46.46 -80.84
N ASP A 233 34.64 47.41 -81.57
CA ASP A 233 34.31 47.59 -82.99
C ASP A 233 33.20 46.82 -83.77
N SER A 234 32.27 47.67 -84.24
CA SER A 234 31.41 47.77 -85.44
C SER A 234 30.70 46.59 -86.16
N GLU A 235 29.39 46.87 -86.31
CA GLU A 235 28.50 46.84 -87.49
C GLU A 235 27.81 45.56 -88.03
N GLU A 236 26.48 45.74 -88.10
CA GLU A 236 25.45 45.26 -89.04
C GLU A 236 24.82 43.83 -88.93
N THR A 237 23.49 43.90 -88.78
CA THR A 237 22.41 42.89 -88.69
C THR A 237 22.19 42.06 -89.99
N PRO A 238 21.21 41.11 -90.14
CA PRO A 238 20.12 40.69 -89.22
C PRO A 238 19.76 39.16 -89.14
N LYS A 239 19.02 38.83 -88.05
CA LYS A 239 17.89 37.87 -87.91
C LYS A 239 18.08 36.37 -88.20
N THR A 240 17.83 35.54 -87.17
CA THR A 240 16.58 34.74 -87.05
C THR A 240 16.45 34.07 -85.67
N SER A 241 15.33 34.39 -84.99
CA SER A 241 14.52 33.55 -84.10
C SER A 241 15.19 32.58 -83.11
N GLU A 242 15.07 32.89 -81.81
CA GLU A 242 14.55 32.00 -80.75
C GLU A 242 14.57 32.76 -79.41
N GLU A 243 13.64 33.72 -79.26
CA GLU A 243 13.31 34.30 -77.95
C GLU A 243 12.04 33.61 -77.43
N ARG A 244 12.20 32.45 -76.78
CA ARG A 244 11.15 31.87 -75.94
C ARG A 244 11.67 30.71 -75.08
N SER A 245 12.37 31.00 -73.98
CA SER A 245 12.74 29.93 -73.03
C SER A 245 13.19 30.38 -71.63
N LEU A 246 12.86 31.59 -71.14
CA LEU A 246 13.26 32.01 -69.78
C LEU A 246 12.08 32.23 -68.82
N GLU A 247 10.89 32.59 -69.31
CA GLU A 247 9.69 32.75 -68.46
C GLU A 247 8.93 31.43 -68.20
N GLU A 248 9.07 30.45 -69.11
CA GLU A 248 8.44 29.13 -68.95
C GLU A 248 9.20 28.26 -67.92
N GLU A 249 10.52 28.38 -67.82
CA GLU A 249 11.31 27.58 -66.86
C GLU A 249 11.04 28.00 -65.39
N SER A 250 10.95 29.30 -65.09
CA SER A 250 10.67 29.79 -63.74
C SER A 250 9.24 29.49 -63.25
N THR A 251 8.25 29.54 -64.15
CA THR A 251 6.87 29.15 -63.83
C THR A 251 6.70 27.63 -63.66
N ILE A 252 7.45 26.84 -64.44
CA ILE A 252 7.50 25.38 -64.28
C ILE A 252 8.16 25.00 -62.94
N GLU A 253 9.27 25.65 -62.57
CA GLU A 253 9.97 25.42 -61.31
C GLU A 253 9.09 25.78 -60.09
N SER A 254 8.42 26.92 -60.14
CA SER A 254 7.44 27.35 -59.14
C SER A 254 6.29 26.35 -58.97
N ALA A 255 5.72 25.87 -60.08
CA ALA A 255 4.65 24.87 -60.09
C ALA A 255 5.12 23.48 -59.64
N ILE A 256 6.37 23.09 -59.92
CA ILE A 256 6.99 21.86 -59.42
C ILE A 256 7.16 21.92 -57.90
N ILE A 257 7.60 23.05 -57.35
CA ILE A 257 7.73 23.22 -55.90
C ILE A 257 6.36 23.27 -55.23
N GLU A 258 5.36 23.91 -55.84
CA GLU A 258 3.98 23.92 -55.34
C GLU A 258 3.34 22.52 -55.34
N LYS A 259 3.63 21.71 -56.35
CA LYS A 259 3.24 20.29 -56.39
C LYS A 259 3.97 19.48 -55.31
N ARG A 260 5.27 19.70 -55.11
CA ARG A 260 6.06 19.07 -54.03
C ARG A 260 5.53 19.45 -52.63
N MET A 261 5.11 20.69 -52.41
CA MET A 261 4.51 21.15 -51.15
C MET A 261 3.16 20.46 -50.85
N SER A 262 2.40 20.10 -51.88
CA SER A 262 1.13 19.36 -51.73
C SER A 262 1.31 17.85 -51.48
N GLU A 263 2.48 17.29 -51.78
CA GLU A 263 2.79 15.86 -51.69
C GLU A 263 3.55 15.47 -50.39
N VAL A 264 3.93 16.44 -49.54
CA VAL A 264 4.56 16.16 -48.23
C VAL A 264 3.56 15.44 -47.32
N THR A 265 3.66 14.12 -47.34
CA THR A 265 2.82 13.17 -46.60
C THR A 265 3.65 12.49 -45.52
N ALA A 266 3.00 11.76 -44.61
CA ALA A 266 3.67 11.07 -43.49
C ALA A 266 4.75 10.07 -43.93
N ASP A 267 4.76 9.68 -45.22
CA ASP A 267 5.70 8.74 -45.81
C ASP A 267 6.95 9.40 -46.44
N HIS A 268 7.12 10.72 -46.31
CA HIS A 268 8.31 11.41 -46.82
C HIS A 268 9.58 10.94 -46.06
N PRO A 269 10.70 10.62 -46.74
CA PRO A 269 11.89 10.02 -46.11
C PRO A 269 12.51 10.91 -45.02
N GLU A 270 12.42 12.23 -45.18
CA GLU A 270 12.89 13.20 -44.16
C GLU A 270 11.98 13.22 -42.92
N VAL A 271 10.66 13.04 -43.11
CA VAL A 271 9.69 12.95 -42.01
C VAL A 271 9.87 11.62 -41.26
N GLN A 272 10.09 10.52 -41.98
CA GLN A 272 10.37 9.21 -41.38
C GLN A 272 11.65 9.21 -40.54
N ALA A 273 12.74 9.80 -41.03
CA ALA A 273 13.99 9.89 -40.28
C ALA A 273 13.85 10.68 -38.98
N MET A 274 13.17 11.84 -39.01
CA MET A 274 12.91 12.64 -37.81
C MET A 274 12.03 11.92 -36.78
N VAL A 275 11.02 11.17 -37.27
CA VAL A 275 10.11 10.40 -36.41
C VAL A 275 10.82 9.18 -35.82
N GLU A 276 11.63 8.46 -36.59
CA GLU A 276 12.40 7.30 -36.10
C GLU A 276 13.41 7.71 -35.01
N GLU A 277 14.11 8.84 -35.20
CA GLU A 277 15.04 9.35 -34.20
C GLU A 277 14.32 9.73 -32.89
N ALA A 278 13.19 10.43 -32.98
CA ALA A 278 12.38 10.80 -31.83
C ALA A 278 11.79 9.57 -31.11
N VAL A 279 11.32 8.56 -31.84
CA VAL A 279 10.82 7.30 -31.28
C VAL A 279 11.96 6.53 -30.60
N LYS A 280 13.16 6.52 -31.18
CA LYS A 280 14.35 5.91 -30.56
C LYS A 280 14.71 6.61 -29.26
N ASN A 281 14.68 7.94 -29.22
CA ASN A 281 14.93 8.72 -28.00
C ASN A 281 13.84 8.50 -26.94
N ALA A 282 12.56 8.45 -27.34
CA ALA A 282 11.45 8.14 -26.44
C ALA A 282 11.47 6.69 -25.93
N SER A 283 12.08 5.76 -26.69
CA SER A 283 12.28 4.40 -26.21
C SER A 283 13.30 4.32 -25.09
N VAL A 284 14.27 5.25 -25.01
CA VAL A 284 15.33 5.23 -23.98
C VAL A 284 14.94 6.03 -22.74
N SER A 285 13.93 6.92 -22.84
CA SER A 285 13.50 7.74 -21.71
C SER A 285 12.83 6.90 -20.62
N LYS A 286 13.15 7.24 -19.36
CA LYS A 286 12.55 6.59 -18.18
C LYS A 286 11.12 7.09 -18.02
N VAL A 287 10.13 6.23 -18.28
CA VAL A 287 8.72 6.53 -18.02
C VAL A 287 8.50 6.59 -16.52
N THR A 288 7.91 7.68 -16.04
CA THR A 288 7.48 7.84 -14.64
C THR A 288 5.98 7.69 -14.58
N VAL A 289 5.51 6.65 -13.91
CA VAL A 289 4.08 6.41 -13.66
C VAL A 289 3.62 7.24 -12.46
N SER A 290 2.33 7.66 -12.46
CA SER A 290 1.77 8.45 -11.37
C SER A 290 1.73 7.65 -10.06
N PRO A 291 1.92 8.29 -8.89
CA PRO A 291 1.86 7.63 -7.60
C PRO A 291 0.54 6.88 -7.33
N GLU A 292 -0.57 7.37 -7.90
CA GLU A 292 -1.90 6.76 -7.79
C GLU A 292 -1.95 5.35 -8.39
N ILE A 293 -1.31 5.15 -9.54
CA ILE A 293 -1.28 3.84 -10.22
C ILE A 293 -0.53 2.81 -9.37
N TYR A 294 0.55 3.20 -8.67
CA TYR A 294 1.24 2.30 -7.74
C TYR A 294 0.31 1.81 -6.63
N ALA A 295 -0.47 2.73 -6.04
CA ALA A 295 -1.42 2.39 -4.99
C ALA A 295 -2.55 1.49 -5.52
N GLU A 296 -3.07 1.75 -6.72
CA GLU A 296 -4.09 0.90 -7.36
C GLU A 296 -3.61 -0.51 -7.68
N VAL A 297 -2.39 -0.63 -8.20
CA VAL A 297 -1.79 -1.92 -8.53
C VAL A 297 -1.61 -2.76 -7.26
N LEU A 298 -1.12 -2.12 -6.19
CA LEU A 298 -0.99 -2.77 -4.90
C LEU A 298 -2.36 -3.16 -4.31
N GLU A 299 -3.37 -2.30 -4.44
CA GLU A 299 -4.75 -2.56 -4.02
C GLU A 299 -5.30 -3.82 -4.69
N ARG A 300 -5.14 -3.93 -6.02
CA ARG A 300 -5.58 -5.10 -6.80
C ARG A 300 -4.84 -6.36 -6.35
N ALA A 301 -3.52 -6.29 -6.18
CA ALA A 301 -2.71 -7.43 -5.74
C ALA A 301 -3.11 -7.92 -4.32
N ILE A 302 -3.41 -7.00 -3.41
CA ILE A 302 -3.88 -7.31 -2.06
C ILE A 302 -5.31 -7.89 -2.11
N ALA A 303 -6.20 -7.38 -2.96
CA ALA A 303 -7.56 -7.90 -3.12
C ALA A 303 -7.56 -9.35 -3.66
N GLU A 304 -6.68 -9.66 -4.63
CA GLU A 304 -6.46 -11.03 -5.10
C GLU A 304 -5.90 -11.94 -4.02
N LEU A 305 -4.98 -11.42 -3.21
CA LEU A 305 -4.43 -12.12 -2.06
C LEU A 305 -5.54 -12.46 -1.05
N MET A 306 -6.44 -11.54 -0.72
CA MET A 306 -7.55 -11.79 0.20
C MET A 306 -8.49 -12.89 -0.29
N LYS A 307 -8.75 -12.96 -1.61
CA LYS A 307 -9.59 -14.02 -2.20
C LYS A 307 -8.96 -15.41 -2.09
N THR A 308 -7.64 -15.50 -2.27
CA THR A 308 -6.89 -16.77 -2.31
C THR A 308 -6.31 -17.19 -0.95
N ASN A 309 -6.41 -16.33 0.09
CA ASN A 309 -5.70 -16.58 1.34
C ASN A 309 -6.26 -17.76 2.15
N ARG A 310 -7.58 -18.01 2.08
CA ARG A 310 -8.24 -19.11 2.81
C ARG A 310 -7.68 -20.49 2.43
N ASP A 311 -7.18 -20.64 1.21
CA ASP A 311 -6.73 -21.92 0.66
C ASP A 311 -5.22 -22.19 0.90
N ARG A 312 -4.48 -21.22 1.45
CA ARG A 312 -3.01 -21.36 1.61
C ARG A 312 -2.62 -22.39 2.66
N PHE A 313 -3.34 -22.42 3.78
CA PHE A 313 -3.09 -23.38 4.86
C PHE A 313 -4.32 -23.55 5.76
N PRO A 314 -4.47 -24.71 6.43
CA PRO A 314 -5.58 -24.94 7.36
C PRO A 314 -5.63 -23.88 8.47
N GLY A 315 -6.77 -23.18 8.58
CA GLY A 315 -6.97 -22.12 9.57
C GLY A 315 -6.30 -20.79 9.22
N ALA A 316 -5.99 -20.54 7.94
CA ALA A 316 -5.55 -19.24 7.46
C ALA A 316 -6.59 -18.14 7.77
N PRO A 317 -6.12 -16.94 8.19
CA PRO A 317 -7.01 -15.80 8.38
C PRO A 317 -7.67 -15.40 7.06
N GLU A 318 -8.80 -14.69 7.13
CA GLU A 318 -9.47 -14.20 5.93
C GLU A 318 -8.63 -13.12 5.24
N LYS A 319 -8.09 -12.20 6.05
CA LYS A 319 -7.16 -11.17 5.61
C LYS A 319 -5.75 -11.75 5.69
N GLY A 320 -5.12 -11.91 4.53
CA GLY A 320 -3.76 -12.41 4.44
C GLY A 320 -2.73 -11.35 4.78
N GLY A 321 -1.61 -11.80 5.36
CA GLY A 321 -0.42 -10.96 5.50
C GLY A 321 0.28 -10.77 4.15
N TRP A 322 0.80 -9.58 3.94
CA TRP A 322 1.58 -9.19 2.77
C TRP A 322 2.87 -8.46 3.19
N VAL A 323 3.93 -8.68 2.43
CA VAL A 323 5.19 -7.97 2.57
C VAL A 323 5.50 -7.34 1.23
N VAL A 324 5.60 -6.00 1.19
CA VAL A 324 5.90 -5.27 -0.04
C VAL A 324 7.41 -5.04 -0.14
N ASP A 325 7.98 -5.46 -1.26
CA ASP A 325 9.36 -5.14 -1.67
C ASP A 325 9.34 -4.02 -2.73
N ASN A 326 10.41 -3.23 -2.78
CA ASN A 326 10.66 -2.19 -3.78
C ASN A 326 9.59 -1.07 -3.90
N TYR A 327 8.85 -0.74 -2.83
CA TYR A 327 7.92 0.40 -2.89
C TYR A 327 8.68 1.75 -2.97
N PRO A 328 8.24 2.70 -3.82
CA PRO A 328 8.88 4.01 -3.94
C PRO A 328 8.85 4.85 -2.65
N LEU A 329 9.91 5.61 -2.39
CA LEU A 329 10.08 6.39 -1.17
C LEU A 329 9.54 7.84 -1.23
N SER A 330 8.82 8.22 -2.29
CA SER A 330 8.31 9.60 -2.40
C SER A 330 7.10 9.83 -1.51
N ALA A 331 7.00 11.03 -0.93
CA ALA A 331 5.88 11.44 -0.09
C ALA A 331 4.53 11.27 -0.81
N ASP A 332 4.47 11.55 -2.11
CA ASP A 332 3.25 11.41 -2.91
C ASP A 332 2.77 9.95 -3.00
N HIS A 333 3.71 8.99 -3.05
CA HIS A 333 3.39 7.57 -3.06
C HIS A 333 2.85 7.09 -1.71
N TRP A 334 3.30 7.69 -0.61
CA TRP A 334 2.78 7.42 0.73
C TRP A 334 1.40 8.05 0.94
N SER A 335 1.19 9.27 0.45
CA SER A 335 -0.12 9.93 0.47
C SER A 335 -1.14 9.10 -0.30
N ALA A 336 -0.81 8.65 -1.51
CA ALA A 336 -1.69 7.78 -2.31
C ALA A 336 -2.01 6.45 -1.59
N LEU A 337 -1.02 5.84 -0.92
CA LEU A 337 -1.22 4.63 -0.12
C LEU A 337 -2.16 4.87 1.07
N SER A 338 -2.01 6.02 1.73
CA SER A 338 -2.83 6.45 2.86
C SER A 338 -4.29 6.68 2.45
N GLU A 339 -4.53 7.36 1.34
CA GLU A 339 -5.87 7.61 0.79
C GLU A 339 -6.59 6.30 0.44
N LYS A 340 -5.85 5.28 -0.02
CA LYS A 340 -6.37 3.94 -0.30
C LYS A 340 -6.51 3.05 0.95
N GLY A 341 -6.09 3.52 2.12
CA GLY A 341 -6.16 2.75 3.37
C GLY A 341 -5.24 1.52 3.40
N LEU A 342 -4.15 1.54 2.62
CA LEU A 342 -3.21 0.42 2.46
C LEU A 342 -1.93 0.60 3.31
N LEU A 343 -1.99 1.42 4.35
CA LEU A 343 -0.84 1.65 5.22
C LEU A 343 -0.40 0.33 5.89
N PRO A 344 0.90 0.01 5.86
CA PRO A 344 1.43 -1.15 6.54
C PRO A 344 1.40 -0.97 8.06
N ASP A 345 1.27 -2.06 8.81
CA ASP A 345 1.37 -2.06 10.27
C ASP A 345 2.82 -1.86 10.74
N THR A 346 3.79 -2.19 9.88
CA THR A 346 5.23 -2.05 10.19
C THR A 346 6.02 -1.64 8.95
N VAL A 347 6.94 -0.72 9.15
CA VAL A 347 7.84 -0.23 8.11
C VAL A 347 9.28 -0.55 8.52
N VAL A 348 10.02 -1.24 7.65
CA VAL A 348 11.41 -1.63 7.88
C VAL A 348 12.31 -0.83 6.96
N CYS A 349 13.17 0.00 7.54
CA CYS A 349 14.16 0.79 6.83
C CYS A 349 15.55 0.20 7.04
N LEU A 350 16.21 -0.22 5.96
CA LEU A 350 17.62 -0.57 5.97
C LEU A 350 18.42 0.67 5.58
N LYS A 351 19.24 1.19 6.51
CA LYS A 351 20.14 2.33 6.28
C LYS A 351 21.58 1.85 6.24
N ASN A 352 22.40 2.53 5.46
CA ASN A 352 23.84 2.36 5.54
C ASN A 352 24.42 3.42 6.49
N THR A 353 24.81 3.00 7.69
CA THR A 353 25.35 3.90 8.72
C THR A 353 26.70 4.53 8.35
N GLU A 354 27.37 4.09 7.28
CA GLU A 354 28.68 4.61 6.86
C GLU A 354 28.60 5.80 5.89
N LYS A 355 27.41 6.16 5.36
CA LYS A 355 27.25 7.26 4.39
C LYS A 355 26.63 8.54 4.98
N ASP A 356 26.06 8.47 6.18
CA ASP A 356 25.34 9.61 6.78
C ASP A 356 26.29 10.63 7.45
N GLU A 357 27.61 10.38 7.52
CA GLU A 357 28.58 11.33 8.12
C GLU A 357 28.92 12.56 7.23
N PHE A 358 28.39 12.66 6.00
CA PHE A 358 28.74 13.74 5.06
C PHE A 358 27.59 14.66 4.61
N GLU A 359 26.35 14.44 5.06
CA GLU A 359 25.20 15.28 4.64
C GLU A 359 24.46 16.01 5.77
N ASP A 360 24.85 15.86 7.04
CA ASP A 360 24.17 16.47 8.20
C ASP A 360 24.71 17.85 8.64
N ASN A 361 25.24 18.66 7.71
CA ASN A 361 25.72 20.03 8.03
C ASN A 361 24.87 21.16 7.42
N ASN A 362 23.61 20.91 7.05
CA ASN A 362 22.77 22.02 6.59
C ASN A 362 21.26 21.82 6.80
N GLU A 363 20.82 21.55 8.03
CA GLU A 363 19.45 21.90 8.42
C GLU A 363 19.40 22.29 9.91
N GLN A 364 19.41 23.60 10.15
CA GLN A 364 19.25 24.19 11.48
C GLN A 364 17.81 23.96 11.97
N LEU A 365 17.65 23.11 13.00
CA LEU A 365 16.43 23.05 13.79
C LEU A 365 16.12 24.42 14.43
N PRO A 366 14.85 24.87 14.45
CA PRO A 366 14.45 26.01 15.27
C PRO A 366 14.41 25.62 16.76
N PRO A 367 14.65 26.59 17.67
CA PRO A 367 14.89 26.30 19.08
C PRO A 367 13.59 25.97 19.84
N GLU A 368 13.69 24.96 20.71
CA GLU A 368 12.68 24.62 21.70
C GLU A 368 12.48 25.79 22.69
N THR A 369 11.25 26.29 22.80
CA THR A 369 10.86 27.23 23.86
C THR A 369 10.74 26.49 25.19
N GLU A 370 11.78 26.61 26.02
CA GLU A 370 11.68 26.40 27.47
C GLU A 370 10.78 27.48 28.09
N GLN A 371 9.61 27.09 28.63
CA GLN A 371 8.92 27.89 29.63
C GLN A 371 9.17 27.34 31.03
N THR A 372 9.84 28.20 31.79
CA THR A 372 10.30 28.10 33.16
C THR A 372 9.13 28.05 34.14
N LEU A 373 9.12 27.07 35.05
CA LEU A 373 8.35 27.14 36.29
C LEU A 373 9.31 27.23 37.48
N GLN A 374 9.25 28.41 38.09
CA GLN A 374 10.06 28.89 39.21
C GLN A 374 9.91 27.99 40.45
N LYS A 375 11.03 27.54 41.02
CA LYS A 375 11.10 27.14 42.44
C LYS A 375 11.61 28.33 43.25
N LYS A 376 10.83 28.79 44.23
CA LYS A 376 11.31 29.65 45.32
C LYS A 376 11.87 28.80 46.47
N PRO A 377 12.82 29.33 47.26
CA PRO A 377 13.54 28.60 48.30
C PRO A 377 12.95 28.83 49.71
N GLY A 378 13.29 27.95 50.65
CA GLY A 378 13.31 28.27 52.08
C GLY A 378 12.78 27.18 53.03
N ASP A 379 13.69 26.71 53.88
CA ASP A 379 13.52 26.11 55.21
C ASP A 379 13.39 24.58 55.36
N SER A 380 14.52 23.96 55.71
CA SER A 380 14.55 22.81 56.62
C SER A 380 15.74 22.94 57.56
N ALA A 381 15.42 23.23 58.82
CA ALA A 381 16.34 23.23 59.94
C ALA A 381 16.77 21.80 60.34
N ASP A 382 17.99 21.72 60.85
CA ASP A 382 18.60 20.67 61.66
C ASP A 382 17.63 19.80 62.45
N TYR A 383 17.75 18.47 62.36
CA TYR A 383 17.68 17.60 63.54
C TYR A 383 18.66 16.44 63.44
N LYS A 384 19.38 16.28 64.55
CA LYS A 384 20.53 15.42 64.80
C LYS A 384 20.16 13.93 64.88
N GLU A 385 21.15 13.12 64.52
CA GLU A 385 21.30 11.73 64.94
C GLU A 385 21.26 11.63 66.47
N GLU A 386 20.41 10.74 67.01
CA GLU A 386 20.66 10.10 68.30
C GLU A 386 20.54 8.58 68.15
N SER A 387 21.69 7.96 68.35
CA SER A 387 21.94 6.57 68.66
C SER A 387 21.10 6.08 69.85
N ASN A 388 20.46 4.92 69.71
CA ASN A 388 20.13 4.06 70.85
C ASN A 388 21.41 3.61 71.55
N PRO A 389 21.36 3.43 72.88
CA PRO A 389 21.41 2.03 73.33
C PRO A 389 20.49 1.69 74.52
N THR A 390 20.14 0.41 74.51
CA THR A 390 19.77 -0.53 75.60
C THR A 390 18.31 -0.90 75.74
#